data_AF-W1XT15-F1
#
_entry.id   AF-W1XT15-F1
#
_cell.length_a   1.000
_cell.length_b   1.000
_cell.length_c   1.000
_cell.angle_alpha   90.00
_cell.angle_beta   90.00
_cell.angle_gamma   90.00
#
_symmetry.space_group_name_H-M   'P 1'
#
loop_
_entity.id
_entity.type
_entity.pdbx_description
1 polymer ?
#
loop_
_entity_poly.entity_id
_entity_poly.type
_entity_poly.pdbx_seq_one_letter_code
_entity_poly.pdbx_strand_id
1 'polypeptide(L)' 'MIFQHFNLVKRSTVLRNVLSGRVGYHPTWKMILGLFPKEDKVKAMNALERVNILDKYDQRSDQLS' A
#
# COMPACT_ATOMS: atom_id res chain seq x y z
N MET A 1 6.16 25.71 2.87
CA MET A 1 5.86 24.34 3.39
C MET A 1 5.57 23.45 2.19
N ILE A 2 6.40 22.45 1.91
CA ILE A 2 6.23 21.57 0.74
C ILE A 2 5.24 20.48 1.13
N PHE A 3 3.98 20.61 0.72
CA PHE A 3 2.96 19.59 0.93
C PHE A 3 3.14 18.50 -0.13
N GLN A 4 3.94 17.48 0.16
CA GLN A 4 3.98 16.27 -0.67
C GLN A 4 2.66 15.50 -0.50
N HIS A 5 1.69 15.80 -1.36
CA HIS A 5 0.47 15.01 -1.45
C HIS A 5 0.83 13.67 -2.10
N PHE A 6 1.19 12.69 -1.29
CA PHE A 6 1.20 11.31 -1.74
C PHE A 6 -0.25 10.94 -2.06
N ASN A 7 -0.52 10.36 -3.23
CA ASN A 7 -1.85 9.88 -3.66
C ASN A 7 -2.35 8.69 -2.81
N LEU A 8 -2.31 8.85 -1.49
CA LEU A 8 -2.67 7.84 -0.53
C LEU A 8 -4.19 7.79 -0.40
N VAL A 9 -4.73 6.59 -0.57
CA VAL A 9 -6.15 6.34 -0.29
C VAL A 9 -6.36 6.39 1.22
N LYS A 10 -6.68 7.56 1.76
CA LYS A 10 -6.83 7.85 3.22
C LYS A 10 -7.67 6.83 3.98
N ARG A 11 -8.68 6.24 3.33
CA ARG A 11 -9.60 5.26 3.93
C ARG A 11 -9.06 3.82 3.98
N SER A 12 -7.89 3.59 3.38
CA SER A 12 -7.26 2.29 3.21
C SER A 12 -6.08 2.13 4.17
N THR A 13 -5.78 0.89 4.57
CA THR A 13 -4.54 0.60 5.31
C THR A 13 -3.32 0.94 4.47
N VAL A 14 -2.22 1.23 5.15
CA VAL A 14 -0.91 1.52 4.53
C VAL A 14 -0.49 0.37 3.61
N LEU A 15 -0.63 -0.87 4.06
CA LEU A 15 -0.34 -2.04 3.23
C LEU A 15 -1.17 -2.06 1.93
N ARG A 16 -2.48 -1.79 2.02
CA ARG A 16 -3.35 -1.80 0.84
C ARG A 16 -3.08 -0.61 -0.09
N ASN A 17 -2.59 0.52 0.44
CA ASN A 17 -2.06 1.62 -0.37
C ASN A 17 -0.83 1.20 -1.16
N VAL A 18 0.13 0.54 -0.53
CA VAL A 18 1.34 0.05 -1.20
C VAL A 18 0.99 -1.02 -2.25
N LEU A 19 0.05 -1.92 -1.94
CA LEU A 19 -0.46 -2.92 -2.89
C LEU A 19 -1.22 -2.29 -4.06
N SER A 20 -1.91 -1.16 -3.84
CA SER A 20 -2.61 -0.44 -4.90
C SER A 20 -1.67 0.06 -6.00
N GLY A 21 -0.43 0.42 -5.62
CA GLY A 21 0.63 0.75 -6.57
C GLY A 21 1.08 -0.44 -7.45
N ARG A 22 0.72 -1.67 -7.08
CA ARG A 22 1.03 -2.89 -7.83
C ARG A 22 -0.15 -3.42 -8.66
N VAL A 23 -1.32 -2.81 -8.59
CA VAL A 23 -2.53 -3.23 -9.32
C VAL A 23 -2.33 -3.26 -10.83
N GLY A 24 -1.47 -2.40 -11.38
CA GLY A 24 -1.15 -2.37 -12.81
C GLY A 24 -0.32 -3.57 -13.33
N TYR A 25 0.23 -4.41 -12.45
CA TYR A 25 1.03 -5.58 -12.85
C TYR A 25 0.21 -6.87 -12.98
N HIS A 26 -1.07 -6.84 -12.59
CA HIS A 26 -1.96 -8.02 -12.59
C HIS A 26 -3.25 -7.75 -13.36
N PRO A 27 -3.96 -8.81 -13.79
CA PRO A 27 -5.27 -8.66 -14.41
C PRO A 27 -6.23 -7.86 -13.53
N THR A 28 -6.88 -6.84 -14.11
CA THR A 28 -7.76 -5.90 -13.42
C THR A 28 -8.82 -6.61 -12.57
N TRP A 29 -9.38 -7.72 -13.06
CA TRP A 29 -10.39 -8.50 -12.33
C TRP A 29 -9.88 -9.10 -11.02
N LYS A 30 -8.62 -9.57 -10.96
CA LYS A 30 -8.02 -10.08 -9.71
C LYS A 30 -7.86 -8.96 -8.69
N MET A 31 -7.48 -7.78 -9.16
CA MET A 31 -7.24 -6.62 -8.30
C MET A 31 -8.55 -6.03 -7.78
N ILE A 32 -9.60 -5.98 -8.59
CA ILE A 32 -10.96 -5.60 -8.17
C ILE A 32 -11.48 -6.55 -7.09
N LEU A 33 -11.22 -7.86 -7.22
CA LEU A 33 -11.58 -8.86 -6.21
C LEU A 33 -10.67 -8.85 -4.96
N GLY A 34 -9.67 -7.98 -4.89
CA GLY A 34 -8.72 -7.92 -3.77
C GLY A 34 -7.82 -9.15 -3.67
N LEU A 35 -7.69 -9.93 -4.74
CA LEU A 35 -6.87 -11.14 -4.80
C LEU A 35 -5.42 -10.77 -5.08
N PHE A 36 -4.72 -10.32 -4.04
CA PHE A 36 -3.28 -10.03 -4.10
C PHE A 36 -2.44 -11.31 -3.87
N PRO A 37 -1.56 -11.68 -4.82
CA PRO A 37 -0.65 -12.81 -4.63
C PRO A 37 0.30 -12.57 -3.44
N LYS A 38 0.76 -13.67 -2.83
CA LYS A 38 1.69 -13.61 -1.68
C LYS A 38 2.98 -12.85 -2.02
N GLU A 39 3.46 -12.97 -3.25
CA GLU A 39 4.64 -12.25 -3.75
C GLU A 39 4.51 -10.73 -3.64
N ASP A 40 3.34 -10.18 -3.94
CA ASP A 40 3.12 -8.74 -3.83
C ASP A 40 3.01 -8.29 -2.38
N LYS A 41 2.46 -9.14 -1.50
CA LYS A 41 2.44 -8.88 -0.06
C LYS A 41 3.86 -8.80 0.50
N VAL A 42 4.74 -9.71 0.10
CA VAL A 42 6.16 -9.69 0.50
C VAL A 42 6.85 -8.43 -0.04
N LYS A 43 6.63 -8.08 -1.32
CA LYS A 43 7.18 -6.84 -1.89
C LYS A 43 6.68 -5.58 -1.18
N ALA A 44 5.40 -5.54 -0.83
CA ALA A 44 4.82 -4.43 -0.09
C ALA A 44 5.43 -4.34 1.31
N MET A 45 5.61 -5.48 2.00
CA MET A 45 6.27 -5.56 3.31
C MET A 45 7.71 -5.04 3.24
N ASN A 46 8.50 -5.48 2.26
CA ASN A 46 9.87 -4.99 2.05
C ASN A 46 9.90 -3.49 1.73
N ALA A 47 8.91 -2.97 0.99
CA ALA A 47 8.82 -1.54 0.71
C ALA A 47 8.52 -0.73 1.98
N LEU A 48 7.68 -1.25 2.88
CA LEU A 48 7.38 -0.64 4.17
C LEU A 48 8.59 -0.67 5.11
N GLU A 49 9.36 -1.77 5.09
CA GLU A 49 10.60 -1.91 5.85
C GLU A 49 11.65 -0.88 5.38
N ARG A 50 11.81 -0.69 4.07
CA ARG A 50 12.74 0.30 3.49
C ARG A 50 12.48 1.72 3.93
N VAL A 51 11.23 2.06 4.24
CA VAL A 51 10.84 3.40 4.72
C VAL A 51 10.57 3.42 6.22
N ASN A 52 10.91 2.32 6.93
CA ASN A 52 10.86 2.20 8.39
C ASN A 52 9.45 2.47 8.99
N ILE A 53 8.40 2.06 8.27
CA ILE A 53 6.99 2.14 8.72
C ILE A 53 6.32 0.77 8.73
N LEU A 54 7.13 -0.30 8.82
CA LEU A 54 6.64 -1.67 8.82
C LEU A 54 5.61 -1.90 9.92
N ASP A 55 5.85 -1.35 11.10
CA ASP A 55 4.99 -1.31 12.29
C ASP A 55 3.63 -0.62 12.05
N LYS A 56 3.54 0.23 11.03
CA LYS A 56 2.33 0.96 10.65
C LYS A 56 1.58 0.33 9.48
N TYR A 57 1.92 -0.90 9.08
CA TYR A 57 1.32 -1.57 7.92
C TYR A 57 -0.22 -1.70 7.99
N ASP A 58 -0.75 -1.89 9.21
CA ASP A 58 -2.18 -2.04 9.48
C ASP A 58 -2.86 -0.71 9.88
N GLN A 59 -2.07 0.34 10.09
CA GLN A 59 -2.63 1.67 10.34
C GLN A 59 -3.28 2.20 9.05
N ARG A 60 -4.32 3.02 9.22
CA ARG A 60 -4.91 3.74 8.10
C ARG A 60 -3.92 4.80 7.64
N SER A 61 -3.82 4.98 6.32
CA SER A 61 -2.85 5.92 5.78
C SER A 61 -3.16 7.39 6.14
N ASP A 62 -4.34 7.67 6.71
CA ASP A 62 -4.69 8.98 7.28
C ASP A 62 -4.08 9.23 8.68
N GLN A 63 -3.60 8.19 9.38
CA GLN A 63 -2.93 8.28 10.69
C GLN A 63 -1.40 8.47 10.58
N LEU A 64 -0.88 8.57 9.35
CA LEU A 64 0.55 8.78 9.08
C LEU A 64 0.96 10.26 9.04
N SER A 65 0.01 11.19 9.25
CA SER A 65 0.23 12.63 9.15
C SER A 65 0.90 13.24 10.38
#